data_AF-A0A3P6BG44-F1
#
_entry.id   AF-A0A3P6BG44-F1
#
_cell.length_a   1.000
_cell.length_b   1.000
_cell.length_c   1.000
_cell.angle_alpha   90.00
_cell.angle_beta   90.00
_cell.angle_gamma   90.00
#
_symmetry.space_group_name_H-M   'P 1'
#
loop_
_entity.id
_entity.type
_entity.pdbx_description
1 polymer ?
#
loop_
_entity_poly.entity_id
_entity_poly.type
_entity_poly.pdbx_seq_one_letter_code
_entity_poly.pdbx_strand_id
1 'polypeptide(L)'
;MCSIFLWPGSPTQTHKSKVSWDDLCVPKEEAGLGIRKLRESNRVFALKLIWRLFTQPSSLWVSWVKHYFLKYNSFWDVRDDTKGPWIWRKLLKLRDVAYEF
;
A
#
# COMPACT_ATOMS: atom_id res chain seq x y z
N MET A 1 -19.96 -16.67 -2.98
CA MET A 1 -19.68 -17.56 -1.83
C MET A 1 -18.58 -17.04 -0.89
N CYS A 2 -17.54 -16.31 -1.33
CA CYS A 2 -16.47 -15.83 -0.42
C CYS A 2 -16.72 -14.46 0.27
N SER A 3 -17.68 -13.66 -0.19
CA SER A 3 -17.92 -12.32 0.40
C SER A 3 -18.53 -12.37 1.79
N ILE A 4 -19.37 -13.37 2.08
CA ILE A 4 -20.05 -13.57 3.38
C ILE A 4 -19.08 -14.01 4.48
N PHE A 5 -17.97 -14.66 4.11
CA PHE A 5 -16.94 -15.12 5.06
C PHE A 5 -16.06 -13.97 5.56
N LEU A 6 -15.70 -13.04 4.66
CA LEU A 6 -14.84 -11.89 4.98
C LEU A 6 -15.62 -10.68 5.47
N TRP A 7 -16.87 -10.52 5.04
CA TRP A 7 -17.71 -9.38 5.34
C TRP A 7 -19.08 -9.84 5.84
N PRO A 8 -19.65 -9.18 6.87
CA PRO A 8 -20.99 -9.50 7.32
C PRO A 8 -21.99 -9.27 6.17
N GLY A 9 -22.70 -10.34 5.79
CA GLY A 9 -23.65 -10.32 4.69
C GLY A 9 -24.99 -9.66 5.00
N SER A 10 -25.24 -9.27 6.26
CA SER A 10 -26.46 -8.60 6.72
C SER A 10 -26.14 -7.55 7.80
N PRO A 11 -26.81 -6.38 7.82
CA PRO A 11 -26.67 -5.37 8.87
C PRO A 11 -26.98 -5.87 10.29
N THR A 12 -27.78 -6.94 10.42
CA THR A 12 -28.21 -7.50 11.70
C THR A 12 -27.33 -8.66 12.19
N GLN A 13 -26.37 -9.12 11.39
CA GLN A 13 -25.54 -10.29 11.70
C GLN A 13 -24.08 -9.85 11.84
N THR A 14 -23.60 -9.77 13.08
CA THR A 14 -22.26 -9.25 13.43
C THR A 14 -21.18 -10.32 13.56
N HIS A 15 -21.49 -11.59 13.31
CA HIS A 15 -20.52 -12.68 13.40
C HIS A 15 -19.51 -12.61 12.25
N LYS A 16 -18.38 -11.94 12.51
CA LYS A 16 -17.16 -12.03 11.71
C LYS A 16 -16.40 -13.26 12.16
N SER A 17 -16.07 -14.16 11.24
CA SER A 17 -15.11 -15.22 11.53
C SER A 17 -13.74 -14.57 11.73
N LYS A 18 -13.25 -14.52 12.98
CA LYS A 18 -11.94 -13.96 13.31
C LYS A 18 -10.87 -14.97 12.92
N VAL A 19 -10.51 -15.01 11.64
CA VAL A 19 -9.40 -15.82 11.13
C VAL A 19 -8.18 -14.93 10.96
N SER A 20 -6.99 -15.43 11.31
CA SER A 20 -5.76 -14.67 11.12
C SER A 20 -5.51 -14.46 9.62
N TRP A 21 -5.03 -13.26 9.27
CA TRP A 21 -4.56 -13.01 7.91
C TRP A 21 -3.43 -13.95 7.50
N ASP A 22 -2.62 -14.40 8.45
CA ASP A 22 -1.55 -15.36 8.17
C ASP A 22 -2.12 -16.70 7.70
N ASP A 23 -3.16 -17.23 8.36
CA ASP A 23 -3.82 -18.49 7.97
C ASP A 23 -4.51 -18.38 6.61
N LEU A 24 -5.09 -17.22 6.28
CA LEU A 24 -5.71 -17.00 4.97
C LEU A 24 -4.70 -16.87 3.83
N CYS A 25 -3.47 -16.45 4.12
CA CYS A 25 -2.44 -16.23 3.11
C CYS A 25 -1.63 -17.49 2.77
N VAL A 26 -1.84 -18.58 3.52
CA VAL A 26 -1.30 -19.91 3.23
C VAL A 26 -1.88 -20.46 1.91
N PRO A 27 -1.14 -21.26 1.12
CA PRO A 27 -1.66 -21.89 -0.09
C PRO A 27 -2.92 -22.73 0.15
N LYS A 28 -3.73 -22.95 -0.90
CA LYS A 28 -4.96 -23.75 -0.76
C LYS A 28 -4.67 -25.21 -0.42
N GLU A 29 -3.51 -25.69 -0.86
CA GLU A 29 -2.96 -27.01 -0.59
C GLU A 29 -2.68 -27.22 0.91
N GLU A 30 -2.44 -26.14 1.64
CA GLU A 30 -2.18 -26.11 3.08
C GLU A 30 -3.38 -25.55 3.88
N ALA A 31 -4.59 -25.67 3.33
CA ALA A 31 -5.87 -25.22 3.92
C ALA A 31 -6.04 -23.69 4.08
N GLY A 32 -5.17 -22.88 3.47
CA GLY A 32 -5.37 -21.43 3.37
C GLY A 32 -6.21 -21.01 2.15
N LEU A 33 -6.36 -19.70 1.92
CA LEU A 33 -7.08 -19.18 0.74
C LEU A 33 -6.15 -18.85 -0.43
N GLY A 34 -4.82 -18.93 -0.25
CA GLY A 34 -3.81 -18.54 -1.24
C GLY A 34 -3.82 -17.04 -1.54
N ILE A 35 -4.33 -16.21 -0.63
CA ILE A 35 -4.39 -14.75 -0.82
C ILE A 35 -3.01 -14.15 -0.51
N ARG A 36 -2.58 -13.15 -1.28
CA ARG A 36 -1.31 -12.47 -0.98
C ARG A 36 -1.43 -11.69 0.33
N LYS A 37 -0.39 -11.75 1.17
CA LYS A 37 -0.29 -10.91 2.37
C LYS A 37 -0.48 -9.44 1.99
N LEU A 38 -1.54 -8.84 2.51
CA LEU A 38 -1.93 -7.47 2.17
C LEU A 38 -0.84 -6.47 2.57
N ARG A 39 -0.18 -6.71 3.71
CA ARG A 39 0.95 -5.91 4.19
C ARG A 39 2.10 -5.85 3.18
N GLU A 40 2.49 -7.00 2.66
CA GLU A 40 3.57 -7.11 1.67
C GLU A 40 3.15 -6.51 0.33
N SER A 41 1.93 -6.80 -0.12
CA SER A 41 1.38 -6.22 -1.35
C SER A 41 1.35 -4.69 -1.29
N ASN A 42 0.89 -4.12 -0.17
CA ASN A 42 0.89 -2.68 0.05
C ASN A 42 2.30 -2.08 0.05
N ARG A 43 3.29 -2.78 0.61
CA ARG A 43 4.70 -2.35 0.55
C ARG A 43 5.20 -2.33 -0.89
N VAL A 44 4.98 -3.39 -1.66
CA VAL A 44 5.38 -3.47 -3.07
C VAL A 44 4.71 -2.39 -3.91
N PHE A 45 3.40 -2.15 -3.72
CA PHE A 45 2.70 -1.09 -4.45
C PHE A 45 3.22 0.31 -4.09
N ALA A 46 3.55 0.55 -2.83
CA ALA A 46 4.16 1.82 -2.42
C ALA A 46 5.55 2.00 -3.06
N LEU A 47 6.40 0.98 -3.07
CA LEU A 47 7.70 1.02 -3.77
C LEU A 47 7.52 1.26 -5.28
N LYS A 48 6.53 0.61 -5.90
CA LYS A 48 6.19 0.83 -7.32
C LYS A 48 5.74 2.26 -7.59
N LEU A 49 5.04 2.91 -6.66
CA LEU A 49 4.68 4.32 -6.75
C LEU A 49 5.90 5.24 -6.65
N ILE A 50 6.86 4.93 -5.75
CA ILE A 50 8.14 5.65 -5.67
C ILE A 50 8.87 5.52 -7.01
N TRP A 51 8.99 4.30 -7.55
CA TRP A 51 9.63 4.06 -8.84
C TRP A 51 8.97 4.86 -9.99
N ARG A 52 7.62 4.88 -10.04
CA ARG A 52 6.86 5.67 -11.03
C ARG A 52 7.13 7.17 -10.94
N LEU A 53 7.42 7.69 -9.75
CA LEU A 53 7.77 9.11 -9.56
C LEU A 53 8.98 9.52 -10.42
N PHE A 54 9.89 8.58 -10.67
CA PHE A 54 11.10 8.77 -11.45
C PHE A 54 10.97 8.30 -12.90
N THR A 55 10.21 7.23 -13.18
CA THR A 55 10.13 6.63 -14.52
C THR A 55 8.99 7.14 -15.40
N GLN A 56 7.94 7.72 -14.82
CA GLN A 56 6.74 8.14 -15.56
C GLN A 56 6.37 9.61 -15.27
N PRO A 57 7.18 10.58 -15.69
CA PRO A 57 6.94 12.00 -15.42
C PRO A 57 5.65 12.55 -16.05
N SER A 58 5.12 11.91 -17.11
CA SER A 58 3.88 12.30 -17.78
C SER A 58 2.61 11.88 -17.05
N SER A 59 2.71 11.06 -16.00
CA SER A 59 1.55 10.68 -15.19
C SER A 59 1.01 11.89 -14.44
N LEU A 60 -0.31 12.14 -14.52
CA LEU A 60 -0.97 13.21 -13.78
C LEU A 60 -0.66 13.16 -12.28
N TRP A 61 -0.65 11.95 -11.71
CA TRP A 61 -0.31 11.75 -10.29
C TRP A 61 1.13 12.19 -10.00
N VAL A 62 2.09 11.84 -10.86
CA VAL A 62 3.50 12.25 -10.70
C VAL A 62 3.64 13.77 -10.81
N SER A 63 3.00 14.40 -11.79
CA SER A 63 3.00 15.86 -11.95
C SER A 63 2.40 16.56 -10.72
N TRP A 64 1.28 16.05 -10.20
CA TRP A 64 0.66 16.57 -8.99
C TRP A 64 1.57 16.41 -7.77
N VAL A 65 2.16 15.24 -7.57
CA VAL A 65 3.09 15.00 -6.45
C VAL A 65 4.31 15.91 -6.54
N LYS A 66 4.89 16.04 -7.73
CA LYS A 66 6.03 16.93 -7.96
C LYS A 66 5.67 18.38 -7.66
N HIS A 67 4.51 18.86 -8.09
CA HIS A 67 4.10 20.24 -7.87
C HIS A 67 3.80 20.55 -6.40
N TYR A 68 3.10 19.67 -5.69
CA TYR A 68 2.62 19.95 -4.33
C TYR A 68 3.59 19.53 -3.22
N PHE A 69 4.31 18.41 -3.38
CA PHE A 69 5.16 17.86 -2.32
C PHE A 69 6.65 18.04 -2.57
N LEU A 70 7.13 17.81 -3.80
CA LEU A 70 8.57 17.92 -4.09
C LEU A 70 8.97 19.37 -4.37
N LYS A 71 8.17 20.10 -5.14
CA LYS A 71 8.48 21.40 -5.72
C LYS A 71 9.81 21.37 -6.47
N TYR A 72 10.87 21.88 -5.83
CA TYR A 72 12.24 21.92 -6.36
C TYR A 72 13.20 20.99 -5.60
N ASN A 73 12.72 20.26 -4.60
CA ASN A 73 13.51 19.33 -3.81
C ASN A 73 13.48 17.93 -4.42
N SER A 74 14.56 17.18 -4.19
CA SER A 74 14.57 15.74 -4.44
C SER A 74 13.66 15.03 -3.45
N PHE A 75 13.04 13.92 -3.89
CA PHE A 75 12.26 13.04 -3.01
C PHE A 75 13.05 12.60 -1.76
N TRP A 76 14.36 12.44 -1.90
CA TRP A 76 15.25 11.98 -0.84
C TRP A 76 15.48 13.05 0.25
N ASP A 77 15.38 14.32 -0.11
CA ASP A 77 15.70 15.45 0.75
C ASP A 77 14.46 16.07 1.41
N VAL A 78 13.25 15.60 1.04
CA VAL A 78 12.01 16.10 1.65
C VAL A 78 11.91 15.65 3.11
N ARG A 79 11.61 16.61 3.98
CA ARG A 79 11.38 16.38 5.41
C ARG A 79 10.05 15.64 5.64
N ASP A 80 10.05 14.70 6.60
CA ASP A 80 8.86 13.93 7.02
C ASP A 80 7.90 14.76 7.91
N ASP A 81 8.12 16.07 8.03
CA ASP A 81 7.25 17.02 8.73
C ASP A 81 6.09 17.52 7.83
N THR A 82 6.04 17.07 6.57
CA THR A 82 5.06 17.56 5.60
C THR A 82 3.64 17.13 5.97
N LYS A 83 2.75 18.13 6.17
CA LYS A 83 1.30 17.94 6.26
C LYS A 83 0.80 17.40 4.91
N GLY A 84 0.69 16.08 4.81
CA GLY A 84 0.31 15.38 3.59
C GLY A 84 -0.64 14.22 3.82
N PRO A 85 -1.27 13.73 2.73
CA PRO A 85 -2.10 12.55 2.78
C PRO A 85 -1.30 11.36 3.30
N TRP A 86 -1.99 10.41 3.92
CA TRP A 86 -1.35 9.25 4.57
C TRP A 86 -0.39 8.50 3.62
N ILE A 87 -0.72 8.47 2.33
CA ILE A 87 0.09 7.80 1.31
C ILE A 87 1.45 8.49 1.14
N TRP A 88 1.52 9.82 1.17
CA TRP A 88 2.77 10.56 1.03
C TRP A 88 3.74 10.22 2.16
N ARG A 89 3.27 10.27 3.40
CA ARG A 89 4.03 9.85 4.59
C ARG A 89 4.46 8.39 4.50
N LYS A 90 3.61 7.52 3.93
CA LYS A 90 3.97 6.11 3.71
C LYS A 90 5.10 5.95 2.70
N LEU A 91 5.12 6.75 1.63
CA LEU A 91 6.21 6.75 0.64
C LEU A 91 7.52 7.25 1.25
N LEU A 92 7.49 8.37 2.01
CA LEU A 92 8.68 8.90 2.68
C LEU A 92 9.32 7.87 3.64
N LYS A 93 8.50 7.14 4.41
CA LYS A 93 8.97 6.06 5.29
C LYS A 93 9.58 4.85 4.57
N LEU A 94 9.32 4.70 3.27
CA LEU A 94 9.87 3.61 2.45
C LEU A 94 11.03 4.08 1.58
N ARG A 95 11.50 5.32 1.73
CA ARG A 95 12.59 5.87 0.93
C ARG A 95 13.88 5.05 1.09
N ASP A 96 14.25 4.66 2.31
CA ASP A 96 15.53 4.01 2.55
C ASP A 96 15.53 2.62 1.88
N VAL A 97 14.41 1.91 1.96
CA VAL A 97 14.18 0.65 1.24
C VAL A 97 14.19 0.85 -0.28
N ALA A 98 13.61 1.95 -0.78
CA ALA A 98 13.58 2.23 -2.21
C ALA A 98 14.95 2.62 -2.77
N TYR A 99 15.88 3.13 -1.94
CA TYR A 99 17.23 3.50 -2.34
C TYR A 99 18.15 2.28 -2.55
N GLU A 100 17.81 1.14 -1.94
CA GLU A 100 18.55 -0.12 -2.09
C GLU A 100 18.34 -0.79 -3.46
N PHE A 101 17.40 -0.33 -4.27
CA PHE A 101 17.04 -0.90 -5.59
C PHE A 101 17.25 0.12 -6.72
#